data_AF-A0A484ZVM9-F1
#
_entry.id   AF-A0A484ZVM9-F1
#
_cell.length_a   1.000
_cell.length_b   1.000
_cell.length_c   1.000
_cell.angle_alpha   90.00
_cell.angle_beta   90.00
_cell.angle_gamma   90.00
#
_symmetry.space_group_name_H-M   'P 1'
#
loop_
_entity.id
_entity.type
_entity.pdbx_description
1 polymer ?
#
loop_
_entity_poly.entity_id
_entity_poly.type
_entity_poly.pdbx_seq_one_letter_code
_entity_poly.pdbx_strand_id
1 'polypeptide(L)'
;MMRMDDSRAFLGSSPECLFLRIGNQLKTEALAGTVSGSPDNQKAKELGDWLMQDKKNQHENLLVVDDICQRLQGGTLAIDVLPAEIVRAA
;
A
#
# COMPACT_ATOMS: atom_id res chain seq x y z
N MET A 1 -5.53 1.95 18.45
CA MET A 1 -6.75 1.46 19.13
C MET A 1 -7.57 2.67 19.54
N MET A 2 -8.85 2.70 19.17
CA MET A 2 -9.82 3.68 19.64
C MET A 2 -10.75 2.98 20.63
N ARG A 3 -10.78 3.43 21.88
CA ARG A 3 -11.76 2.99 22.87
C ARG A 3 -12.90 4.00 22.89
N MET A 4 -14.12 3.52 22.69
CA MET A 4 -15.33 4.35 22.75
C MET A 4 -15.88 4.41 24.17
N ASP A 5 -15.82 3.29 24.90
CA ASP A 5 -16.08 3.18 26.34
C ASP A 5 -15.37 1.94 26.91
N ASP A 6 -15.76 1.51 28.12
CA ASP A 6 -15.18 0.35 28.80
C ASP A 6 -15.52 -0.99 28.15
N SER A 7 -16.57 -1.04 27.33
CA SER A 7 -17.07 -2.24 26.66
C SER A 7 -16.90 -2.23 25.14
N ARG A 8 -16.65 -1.05 24.53
CA ARG A 8 -16.58 -0.88 23.08
C ARG A 8 -15.24 -0.30 22.65
N ALA A 9 -14.58 -0.98 21.71
CA ALA A 9 -13.34 -0.54 21.10
C ALA A 9 -13.26 -0.93 19.62
N PHE A 10 -12.44 -0.19 18.87
CA PHE A 10 -12.04 -0.49 17.50
C PHE A 10 -10.50 -0.50 17.41
N LEU A 11 -9.93 -1.55 16.84
CA LEU A 11 -8.49 -1.69 16.64
C LEU A 11 -8.19 -2.43 15.35
N GLY A 12 -6.98 -2.23 14.84
CA GLY A 12 -6.43 -2.93 13.69
C GLY A 12 -4.93 -2.69 13.62
N SER A 13 -4.25 -3.55 12.87
CA SER A 13 -2.84 -3.46 12.55
C SER A 13 -2.72 -3.40 11.03
N SER A 14 -3.07 -2.25 10.45
CA SER A 14 -3.03 -2.07 9.01
C SER A 14 -1.57 -1.97 8.54
N PRO A 15 -1.17 -2.70 7.48
CA PRO A 15 0.09 -2.45 6.79
C PRO A 15 0.01 -1.19 5.90
N GLU A 16 -1.20 -0.71 5.61
CA GLU A 16 -1.46 0.36 4.65
C GLU A 16 -1.51 1.75 5.28
N CYS A 17 -0.84 2.71 4.63
CA CYS A 17 -0.79 4.13 4.97
C CYS A 17 -1.66 4.94 4.01
N LEU A 18 -2.80 5.45 4.50
CA LEU A 18 -3.69 6.27 3.69
C LEU A 18 -3.01 7.56 3.19
N PHE A 19 -2.37 8.32 4.08
CA PHE A 19 -1.46 9.40 3.72
C PHE A 19 -0.62 9.86 4.92
N LEU A 20 0.50 10.49 4.62
CA LEU A 20 1.34 11.23 5.55
C LEU A 20 1.61 12.62 4.98
N ARG A 21 1.34 13.67 5.75
CA ARG A 21 1.63 15.05 5.35
C ARG A 21 2.65 15.70 6.28
N ILE A 22 3.74 16.22 5.73
CA ILE A 22 4.76 16.99 6.46
C ILE A 22 4.92 18.34 5.75
N GLY A 23 4.43 19.41 6.37
CA GLY A 23 4.32 20.70 5.69
C GLY A 23 3.48 20.56 4.42
N ASN A 24 4.02 20.95 3.26
CA ASN A 24 3.37 20.82 1.95
C ASN A 24 3.75 19.55 1.19
N GLN A 25 4.51 18.64 1.81
CA GLN A 25 4.82 17.34 1.24
C GLN A 25 3.75 16.33 1.66
N LEU A 26 3.16 15.65 0.68
CA LEU A 26 2.20 14.56 0.88
C LEU A 26 2.81 13.27 0.36
N LYS A 27 2.74 12.22 1.18
CA LYS A 27 3.06 10.84 0.80
C LYS A 27 1.79 10.00 0.96
N THR A 28 1.54 9.13 0.01
CA THR A 28 0.47 8.13 0.00
C THR A 28 1.01 6.93 -0.75
N GLU A 29 0.34 5.79 -0.68
CA GLU A 29 0.79 4.59 -1.38
C GLU A 29 -0.35 3.91 -2.14
N ALA A 30 0.01 3.24 -3.23
CA ALA A 30 -0.85 2.29 -3.91
C ALA A 30 -0.48 0.88 -3.44
N LEU A 31 -1.15 0.38 -2.40
CA LEU A 31 -0.92 -0.95 -1.85
C LEU A 31 -1.96 -1.94 -2.42
N ALA A 32 -1.66 -2.52 -3.57
CA ALA A 32 -2.53 -3.48 -4.25
C ALA A 32 -1.72 -4.54 -5.03
N GLY A 33 -2.35 -5.69 -5.26
CA GLY A 33 -1.68 -6.92 -5.69
C GLY A 33 -1.29 -7.76 -4.47
N THR A 34 -1.60 -9.05 -4.46
CA THR A 34 -1.46 -9.88 -3.26
C THR A 34 -1.04 -11.30 -3.59
N VAL A 35 -0.13 -11.82 -2.78
CA VAL A 35 0.27 -13.22 -2.74
C VAL A 35 0.30 -13.68 -1.29
N SER A 36 0.17 -14.99 -1.06
CA SER A 36 0.33 -15.56 0.28
C SER A 36 1.71 -15.24 0.87
N GLY A 37 1.75 -14.96 2.16
CA GLY A 37 2.99 -14.90 2.92
C GLY A 37 3.60 -16.29 3.16
N SER A 38 4.84 -16.32 3.63
CA SER A 38 5.52 -17.53 4.11
C SER A 38 6.40 -17.19 5.31
N PRO A 39 6.50 -18.05 6.35
CA PRO A 39 7.49 -17.87 7.41
C PRO A 39 8.92 -18.16 6.92
N ASP A 40 9.09 -19.07 5.96
CA ASP A 40 10.36 -19.28 5.28
C ASP A 40 10.68 -18.09 4.37
N ASN A 41 11.81 -17.43 4.64
CA ASN A 41 12.29 -16.27 3.92
C ASN A 41 12.58 -16.56 2.44
N GLN A 42 13.10 -17.74 2.11
CA GLN A 42 13.40 -18.09 0.72
C GLN A 42 12.10 -18.23 -0.07
N LYS A 43 11.12 -18.94 0.50
CA LYS A 43 9.80 -19.08 -0.11
C LYS A 43 9.05 -17.75 -0.22
N ALA A 44 9.13 -16.90 0.81
CA ALA A 44 8.53 -15.56 0.77
C ALA A 44 9.14 -14.71 -0.35
N LYS A 45 10.45 -14.80 -0.56
CA LYS A 45 11.14 -14.12 -1.66
C LYS A 45 10.66 -14.62 -3.01
N GLU A 46 10.59 -15.93 -3.23
CA GLU A 46 10.09 -16.50 -4.49
C GLU A 46 8.67 -16.04 -4.83
N LEU A 47 7.79 -16.01 -3.83
CA LEU A 47 6.41 -15.54 -3.99
C LEU A 47 6.35 -14.03 -4.30
N GLY A 48 7.20 -13.23 -3.64
CA GLY A 48 7.34 -11.79 -3.93
C GLY A 48 7.91 -11.53 -5.33
N ASP A 49 8.93 -12.27 -5.75
CA ASP A 49 9.51 -12.18 -7.09
C ASP A 49 8.47 -12.55 -8.17
N TRP A 50 7.65 -13.58 -7.92
CA TRP A 50 6.52 -13.94 -8.77
C TRP A 50 5.49 -12.81 -8.82
N LEU A 51 5.10 -12.25 -7.68
CA LEU A 51 4.12 -11.16 -7.60
C LEU A 51 4.60 -9.93 -8.39
N MET A 52 5.89 -9.61 -8.32
CA MET A 52 6.50 -8.52 -9.10
C MET A 52 6.50 -8.77 -10.61
N GLN A 53 6.34 -10.01 -11.08
CA GLN A 53 6.33 -10.37 -12.50
C GLN A 53 4.92 -10.67 -13.04
N ASP A 54 3.95 -10.83 -12.16
CA ASP A 54 2.59 -11.17 -12.53
C ASP A 54 1.85 -9.96 -13.13
N LYS A 55 1.53 -10.05 -14.43
CA LYS A 55 0.92 -8.96 -15.20
C LYS A 55 -0.44 -8.52 -14.64
N LYS A 56 -1.21 -9.45 -14.06
CA LYS A 56 -2.51 -9.14 -13.50
C LYS A 56 -2.35 -8.27 -12.25
N ASN A 57 -1.50 -8.69 -11.31
CA ASN A 57 -1.25 -7.93 -10.09
C ASN A 57 -0.60 -6.57 -10.38
N GLN A 58 0.34 -6.51 -11.33
CA GLN A 58 0.90 -5.23 -11.79
C GLN A 58 -0.18 -4.29 -12.32
N HIS A 59 -1.10 -4.80 -13.15
CA HIS A 59 -2.18 -3.99 -13.69
C HIS A 59 -3.13 -3.50 -12.59
N GLU A 60 -3.51 -4.37 -11.64
CA GLU A 60 -4.33 -3.99 -10.48
C GLU A 60 -3.67 -2.88 -9.66
N ASN A 61 -2.36 -2.97 -9.40
CA ASN A 61 -1.62 -1.93 -8.70
C ASN A 61 -1.61 -0.59 -9.46
N LEU A 62 -1.35 -0.64 -10.77
CA LEU A 62 -1.33 0.56 -11.62
C LEU A 62 -2.69 1.28 -11.67
N LEU A 63 -3.80 0.55 -11.64
CA LEU A 63 -5.13 1.17 -11.57
C LEU A 63 -5.32 1.97 -10.27
N VAL A 64 -4.75 1.50 -9.15
CA VAL A 64 -4.78 2.23 -7.88
C VAL A 64 -3.88 3.46 -7.94
N VAL A 65 -2.69 3.35 -8.54
CA VAL A 65 -1.81 4.51 -8.80
C VAL A 65 -2.54 5.57 -9.62
N ASP A 66 -3.17 5.16 -10.72
CA ASP A 66 -3.89 6.06 -11.63
C ASP A 66 -5.05 6.79 -10.91
N ASP A 67 -5.85 6.08 -10.11
CA ASP A 67 -6.95 6.67 -9.33
C ASP A 67 -6.43 7.65 -8.27
N ILE A 68 -5.36 7.30 -7.54
CA ILE A 68 -4.73 8.22 -6.57
C ILE A 68 -4.22 9.48 -7.28
N CYS A 69 -3.50 9.32 -8.39
CA CYS A 69 -3.00 10.45 -9.17
C CYS A 69 -4.13 11.36 -9.64
N GLN A 70 -5.21 10.78 -10.18
CA GLN A 70 -6.38 11.52 -10.63
C GLN A 70 -7.03 12.32 -9.51
N ARG A 71 -7.16 11.74 -8.30
CA ARG A 71 -7.73 12.42 -7.13
C ARG A 71 -6.87 13.57 -6.61
N LEU A 72 -5.56 13.50 -6.80
CA LEU A 72 -4.61 14.50 -6.30
C LEU A 72 -4.34 15.65 -7.29
N GLN A 73 -4.56 15.46 -8.59
CA GLN A 73 -4.26 16.45 -9.65
C GLN A 73 -4.75 17.89 -9.38
N GLY A 74 -5.88 18.07 -8.68
CA GLY A 74 -6.44 19.39 -8.37
C GLY A 74 -5.87 20.08 -7.12
N GLY A 75 -5.06 19.38 -6.32
CA GLY A 75 -4.57 19.85 -5.02
C GLY A 75 -3.05 19.76 -4.82
N THR A 76 -2.32 19.25 -5.82
CA THR A 76 -0.87 19.04 -5.75
C THR A 76 -0.14 19.81 -6.85
N LEU A 77 1.06 20.32 -6.55
CA LEU A 77 1.91 20.99 -7.54
C LEU A 77 2.63 20.00 -8.46
N ALA A 78 3.00 18.83 -7.93
CA ALA A 78 3.69 17.76 -8.64
C ALA A 78 3.38 16.42 -7.94
N ILE A 79 3.48 15.32 -8.70
CA ILE A 79 3.32 13.96 -8.23
C ILE A 79 4.48 13.13 -8.78
N ASP A 80 5.21 12.46 -7.90
CA ASP A 80 6.26 11.50 -8.26
C ASP A 80 5.80 10.09 -7.84
N VAL A 81 5.77 9.16 -8.80
CA VAL A 81 5.44 7.74 -8.54
C VAL A 81 6.75 6.96 -8.48
N LEU A 82 7.00 6.29 -7.36
CA LEU A 82 8.18 5.45 -7.17
C LEU A 82 7.98 4.06 -7.79
N PRO A 83 9.08 3.33 -8.13
CA PRO A 83 8.98 1.93 -8.53
C PRO A 83 8.25 1.08 -7.48
N ALA A 84 7.51 0.08 -7.94
CA ALA A 84 6.79 -0.83 -7.04
C ALA A 84 7.76 -1.68 -6.20
N GLU A 85 7.37 -1.92 -4.95
CA GLU A 85 8.11 -2.72 -3.97
C GLU A 85 7.21 -3.79 -3.34
N ILE A 86 7.82 -4.87 -2.84
CA ILE A 86 7.09 -5.90 -2.09
C ILE A 86 7.01 -5.52 -0.61
N VAL A 87 5.79 -5.37 -0.11
CA VAL A 87 5.52 -5.23 1.33
C VAL A 87 5.20 -6.59 1.93
N ARG A 88 6.05 -7.08 2.83
CA ARG A 88 5.75 -8.25 3.66
C ARG A 88 5.06 -7.77 4.94
N ALA A 89 3.73 -7.82 4.95
CA ALA A 89 2.95 -7.54 6.16
C ALA A 89 3.28 -8.56 7.26
N ALA A 90 3.42 -8.06 8.49
CA ALA A 90 3.75 -8.83 9.68
C ALA A 90 2.53 -9.53 10.30
#